data_AF-A0A846E1Z9-F1
#
_entry.id   AF-A0A846E1Z9-F1
#
_cell.length_a   1.000
_cell.length_b   1.000
_cell.length_c   1.000
_cell.angle_alpha   90.00
_cell.angle_beta   90.00
_cell.angle_gamma   90.00
#
_symmetry.space_group_name_H-M   'P 1'
#
loop_
_entity.id
_entity.type
_entity.pdbx_description
1 polymer ?
#
loop_
_entity_poly.entity_id
_entity_poly.type
_entity_poly.pdbx_seq_one_letter_code
_entity_poly.pdbx_strand_id
1 'polypeptide(L)' 'TLQEYVLVQATQPGVEVFRRNEQGKWVLSEYSLGETMLLESVGVEMAIADIYRQVQFDAEVSENDS' A
#
# COMPACT_ATOMS: atom_id res chain seq x y z
N THR A 1 20.50 -8.15 -1.95
CA THR A 1 20.22 -7.38 -0.70
C THR A 1 18.75 -7.01 -0.71
N LEU A 2 18.16 -6.65 0.43
CA LEU A 2 16.79 -6.11 0.46
C LEU A 2 16.77 -4.71 -0.18
N GLN A 3 15.87 -4.49 -1.15
CA GLN A 3 15.75 -3.22 -1.88
C GLN A 3 14.42 -2.52 -1.64
N GLU A 4 13.33 -3.27 -1.51
CA GLU A 4 11.98 -2.75 -1.31
C GLU A 4 11.29 -3.51 -0.17
N TYR A 5 10.57 -2.80 0.69
CA TYR A 5 9.78 -3.35 1.78
C TYR A 5 8.37 -2.77 1.71
N VAL A 6 7.37 -3.65 1.61
CA VAL A 6 5.97 -3.27 1.39
C VAL A 6 5.16 -3.59 2.66
N LEU A 7 4.44 -2.60 3.16
CA LEU A 7 3.48 -2.74 4.25
C LEU A 7 2.07 -2.54 3.70
N VAL A 8 1.18 -3.48 4.02
CA VAL A 8 -0.23 -3.43 3.63
C VAL A 8 -1.07 -3.23 4.89
N GLN A 9 -1.85 -2.15 4.93
CA GLN A 9 -2.75 -1.85 6.05
C GLN A 9 -3.94 -2.82 6.04
N ALA A 10 -4.31 -3.36 7.20
CA ALA A 10 -5.36 -4.38 7.30
C ALA A 10 -6.75 -3.82 7.61
N THR A 11 -6.83 -2.65 8.22
CA THR A 11 -8.10 -2.05 8.72
C THR A 11 -8.68 -1.00 7.78
N GLN A 12 -7.85 -0.43 6.91
CA GLN A 12 -8.25 0.53 5.88
C GLN A 12 -7.36 0.33 4.63
N PRO A 13 -7.82 0.71 3.42
CA PRO A 13 -6.99 0.64 2.23
C PRO A 13 -5.78 1.58 2.33
N GLY A 14 -4.57 1.02 2.28
CA GLY A 14 -3.33 1.80 2.25
C GLY A 14 -2.10 0.90 2.17
N VAL A 15 -1.20 1.22 1.25
CA VAL A 15 0.06 0.49 1.07
C VAL A 15 1.23 1.46 1.19
N GLU A 16 2.21 1.11 2.00
CA GLU A 16 3.47 1.84 2.15
C GLU A 16 4.61 1.04 1.55
N VAL A 17 5.40 1.67 0.68
CA VAL A 17 6.60 1.08 0.08
C VAL A 17 7.82 1.86 0.53
N PHE A 18 8.71 1.18 1.25
CA PHE A 18 10.03 1.70 1.59
C PHE A 18 11.04 1.19 0.56
N ARG A 19 11.62 2.10 -0.21
CA ARG A 19 12.67 1.79 -1.21
C ARG A 19 14.02 2.28 -0.76
N ARG A 20 15.03 1.42 -0.84
CA ARG A 20 16.42 1.82 -0.57
C ARG A 20 17.02 2.47 -1.81
N ASN A 21 17.38 3.76 -1.71
CA ASN A 21 18.03 4.49 -2.80
C ASN A 21 19.54 4.18 -2.90
N GLU A 22 20.20 4.76 -3.90
CA GLU A 22 21.64 4.58 -4.14
C GLU A 22 22.53 5.03 -2.98
N GLN A 23 22.05 5.98 -2.16
CA GLN A 23 22.74 6.43 -0.94
C GLN A 23 22.49 5.50 0.26
N GLY A 24 21.76 4.41 0.05
CA GLY A 24 21.41 3.43 1.07
C GLY A 24 20.31 3.88 2.04
N LYS A 25 19.61 4.98 1.76
CA LYS A 25 18.50 5.51 2.58
C LYS A 25 17.16 4.93 2.13
N TRP A 26 16.25 4.75 3.08
CA TRP A 26 14.87 4.35 2.80
C TRP A 26 14.02 5.57 2.46
N VAL A 27 13.34 5.50 1.33
CA VAL A 27 12.36 6.50 0.86
C VAL A 27 10.98 5.86 0.94
N LEU A 28 10.03 6.54 1.58
CA LEU A 28 8.65 6.11 1.71
C LEU A 28 7.83 6.60 0.53
N SER A 29 6.98 5.74 -0.01
CA SER A 29 5.89 6.08 -0.93
C SER A 29 4.61 5.43 -0.41
N GLU A 30 3.53 6.19 -0.40
CA GLU A 30 2.20 5.76 0.05
C GLU A 30 1.28 5.63 -1.14
N TYR A 31 0.44 4.60 -1.14
CA TYR A 31 -0.50 4.32 -2.21
C TYR A 31 -1.88 4.00 -1.66
N SER A 32 -2.90 4.60 -2.26
CA SER A 32 -4.33 4.42 -1.98
C SER A 32 -4.97 3.43 -2.95
N LEU A 33 -6.20 2.99 -2.67
CA LEU A 33 -6.91 1.95 -3.43
C LEU A 33 -7.02 2.21 -4.94
N GLY A 34 -7.06 3.47 -5.36
CA GLY A 34 -7.16 3.88 -6.78
C GLY A 34 -5.83 4.00 -7.51
N GLU A 35 -4.71 3.70 -6.84
CA GLU A 35 -3.37 3.88 -7.39
C GLU A 35 -2.72 2.55 -7.78
N THR A 36 -1.61 2.67 -8.50
CA THR A 36 -0.78 1.54 -8.94
C THR A 36 0.62 1.69 -8.37
N MET A 37 1.12 0.62 -7.77
CA MET A 37 2.49 0.51 -7.27
C MET A 37 3.38 -0.14 -8.34
N LEU A 38 4.61 0.35 -8.46
CA LEU A 38 5.69 -0.32 -9.18
C LEU A 38 6.79 -0.74 -8.20
N LEU A 39 7.08 -2.03 -8.14
CA LEU A 39 8.25 -2.59 -7.46
C LEU A 39 9.40 -2.70 -8.46
N GLU A 40 10.29 -1.72 -8.43
CA GLU A 40 11.39 -1.58 -9.39
C GLU A 40 12.41 -2.71 -9.28
N SER A 41 12.59 -3.27 -8.07
CA SER A 41 13.58 -4.33 -7.82
C SER A 41 13.23 -5.66 -8.50
N VAL A 42 11.94 -5.88 -8.79
CA VAL A 42 11.40 -7.10 -9.40
C VAL A 42 10.63 -6.84 -10.69
N GLY A 43 10.46 -5.58 -11.10
CA GLY A 43 9.74 -5.21 -12.31
C GLY A 43 8.24 -5.56 -12.26
N VAL A 44 7.62 -5.50 -11.09
CA VAL A 44 6.20 -5.84 -10.90
C VAL A 44 5.39 -4.56 -10.72
N GLU A 45 4.42 -4.37 -11.59
CA GLU A 45 3.39 -3.34 -11.49
C GLU A 45 2.09 -3.96 -10.98
N MET A 46 1.45 -3.33 -10.00
CA MET A 46 0.26 -3.87 -9.34
C MET A 46 -0.68 -2.75 -8.89
N ALA A 47 -1.96 -2.85 -9.26
CA ALA A 47 -2.98 -1.96 -8.73
C ALA A 47 -3.22 -2.27 -7.25
N ILE A 48 -3.36 -1.23 -6.41
CA ILE A 48 -3.64 -1.44 -4.97
C ILE A 48 -4.99 -2.16 -4.77
N ALA A 49 -5.94 -1.95 -5.69
CA ALA A 49 -7.20 -2.71 -5.72
C ALA A 49 -7.01 -4.24 -5.84
N ASP A 50 -5.95 -4.72 -6.50
CA ASP A 50 -5.68 -6.16 -6.63
C ASP A 50 -5.16 -6.76 -5.32
N ILE A 51 -4.43 -5.97 -4.51
CA ILE A 51 -3.94 -6.38 -3.19
C ILE A 51 -5.12 -6.58 -2.24
N TYR A 52 -6.09 -5.66 -2.29
CA TYR A 52 -7.30 -5.69 -1.48
C TYR A 52 -8.46 -6.46 -2.14
N ARG A 53 -8.18 -7.25 -3.18
CA ARG A 53 -9.21 -8.02 -3.85
C ARG A 53 -9.85 -8.98 -2.83
N GLN A 54 -11.18 -8.87 -2.69
CA GLN A 54 -11.98 -9.63 -1.72
C GLN A 54 -11.82 -9.22 -0.24
N VAL A 55 -11.12 -8.13 0.05
CA VAL A 55 -11.16 -7.52 1.38
C VAL A 55 -12.39 -6.62 1.46
N GLN A 56 -13.21 -6.83 2.49
CA GLN A 56 -14.32 -5.95 2.84
C GLN A 56 -13.89 -5.12 4.02
N PHE A 57 -13.89 -3.81 3.86
CA PHE A 57 -13.67 -2.88 4.95
C PHE A 57 -15.02 -2.54 5.57
N ASP A 58 -15.13 -2.69 6.88
CA ASP A 58 -16.30 -2.21 7.60
C ASP A 58 -16.35 -0.70 7.42
N ALA A 59 -17.43 -0.19 6.83
CA ALA A 59 -17.70 1.23 6.90
C ALA A 59 -17.95 1.54 8.38
N GLU A 60 -17.09 2.34 9.01
CA GLU A 60 -17.40 2.85 10.34
C GLU A 60 -18.79 3.49 10.30
N VAL A 61 -19.74 2.84 10.95
CA VAL A 61 -21.09 3.38 11.12
C VAL A 61 -20.92 4.59 12.03
N SER A 62 -20.93 5.78 11.45
CA SER A 62 -21.12 7.00 12.22
C SER A 62 -22.53 6.94 12.83
N GLU A 63 -22.65 6.43 14.06
CA GLU A 63 -23.84 6.55 14.90
C GLU A 63 -24.10 8.05 15.14
N ASN A 64 -24.87 8.68 14.25
CA ASN A 64 -25.28 10.07 14.42
C ASN A 64 -26.72 10.28 13.93
N ASP A 65 -27.60 9.33 14.24
CA ASP A 65 -29.05 9.53 14.09
C ASP A 65 -29.80 8.81 15.23
N SER A 66 -29.96 9.51 16.36
CA SER A 66 -30.98 9.26 17.39
C SER A 66 -31.20 10.51 18.24
#